data_AF-A0A950KF82-F1
#
_entry.id   AF-A0A950KF82-F1
#
_cell.length_a   1.000
_cell.length_b   1.000
_cell.length_c   1.000
_cell.angle_alpha   90.00
_cell.angle_beta   90.00
_cell.angle_gamma   90.00
#
_symmetry.space_group_name_H-M   'P 1'
#
loop_
_entity.id
_entity.type
_entity.pdbx_description
1 polymer ?
#
loop_
_entity_poly.entity_id
_entity_poly.type
_entity_poly.pdbx_seq_one_letter_code
_entity_poly.pdbx_strand_id
1 'polypeptide(L)'
;MVQVTENTELRRQALAYVGELYRELSQENGAPTLGTQNQAVDFILTDAELSRAISAWARSHNTAEATTMPPQRLPMDALYQQVRGFLIRSMEPPVFVRDET
;
A
#
# COMPACT_ATOMS: atom_id res chain seq x y z
N MET A 1 13.04 22.89 7.50
CA MET A 1 13.46 21.70 6.70
C MET A 1 12.82 20.39 7.17
N VAL A 2 11.96 20.37 8.21
CA VAL A 2 11.39 19.13 8.79
C VAL A 2 10.36 18.45 7.87
N GLN A 3 9.60 19.23 7.08
CA GLN A 3 8.51 18.70 6.24
C GLN A 3 8.99 17.77 5.11
N VAL A 4 10.18 17.99 4.55
CA VAL A 4 10.70 17.16 3.45
C VAL A 4 11.15 15.80 3.96
N THR A 5 11.79 15.76 5.14
CA THR A 5 12.25 14.52 5.77
C THR A 5 11.06 13.65 6.21
N GLU A 6 10.04 14.26 6.81
CA GLU A 6 8.82 13.55 7.23
C GLU A 6 8.07 12.98 6.02
N ASN A 7 7.99 13.72 4.91
CA ASN A 7 7.36 13.25 3.68
C ASN A 7 8.15 12.10 3.02
N THR A 8 9.48 12.15 3.06
CA THR A 8 10.34 11.09 2.52
C THR A 8 10.23 9.80 3.33
N GLU A 9 10.22 9.91 4.66
CA GLU A 9 10.08 8.76 5.55
C GLU A 9 8.69 8.14 5.44
N LEU A 10 7.64 8.96 5.40
CA LEU A 10 6.27 8.48 5.20
C LEU A 10 6.10 7.78 3.85
N ARG A 11 6.70 8.31 2.78
CA ARG A 11 6.71 7.66 1.45
C ARG A 11 7.43 6.31 1.50
N ARG A 12 8.54 6.19 2.23
CA ARG A 12 9.26 4.93 2.42
C ARG A 12 8.41 3.89 3.17
N GLN A 13 7.73 4.32 4.23
CA GLN A 13 6.83 3.47 5.01
C GLN A 13 5.62 3.01 4.19
N ALA A 14 5.02 3.91 3.41
CA ALA A 14 3.94 3.58 2.49
C ALA A 14 4.39 2.56 1.43
N LEU A 15 5.60 2.73 0.85
CA LEU A 15 6.17 1.76 -0.09
C LEU A 15 6.37 0.38 0.54
N ALA A 16 6.89 0.30 1.77
CA ALA A 16 7.07 -0.96 2.48
C ALA A 16 5.73 -1.66 2.74
N TYR A 17 4.74 -0.92 3.22
CA TYR A 17 3.39 -1.42 3.47
C TYR A 17 2.73 -1.93 2.18
N VAL A 18 2.77 -1.11 1.12
CA VAL A 18 2.24 -1.48 -0.19
C VAL A 18 2.97 -2.72 -0.71
N GLY A 19 4.29 -2.82 -0.59
CA GLY A 19 5.06 -3.99 -1.00
C GLY A 19 4.61 -5.30 -0.32
N GLU A 20 4.36 -5.27 0.99
CA GLU A 20 3.84 -6.43 1.72
C GLU A 20 2.43 -6.82 1.27
N LEU A 21 1.54 -5.83 1.15
CA LEU A 21 0.18 -6.06 0.67
C LEU A 21 0.16 -6.59 -0.77
N TYR A 22 1.06 -6.09 -1.62
CA TYR A 22 1.26 -6.58 -2.98
C TYR A 22 1.68 -8.03 -3.01
N ARG A 23 2.58 -8.44 -2.10
CA ARG A 23 3.08 -9.80 -2.03
C ARG A 23 1.97 -10.76 -1.56
N GLU A 24 1.16 -10.36 -0.58
CA GLU A 24 -0.04 -11.11 -0.19
C GLU A 24 -1.02 -11.23 -1.36
N LEU A 25 -1.36 -10.11 -2.01
CA LEU A 25 -2.33 -10.10 -3.10
C LEU A 25 -1.85 -10.81 -4.37
N SER A 26 -0.55 -10.76 -4.69
CA SER A 26 0.00 -11.44 -5.86
C SER A 26 0.03 -12.95 -5.70
N GLN A 27 0.19 -13.44 -4.47
CA GLN A 27 0.03 -14.87 -4.17
C GLN A 27 -1.44 -15.32 -4.36
N GLU A 28 -2.39 -14.42 -4.14
CA GLU A 28 -3.83 -14.71 -4.28
C GLU A 28 -4.37 -14.52 -5.72
N ASN A 29 -3.94 -13.48 -6.43
CA ASN A 29 -4.61 -12.97 -7.64
C ASN A 29 -3.68 -12.76 -8.85
N GLY A 30 -2.39 -13.07 -8.73
CA GLY A 30 -1.39 -12.84 -9.79
C GLY A 30 -0.77 -11.44 -9.76
N ALA A 31 0.26 -11.24 -10.58
CA ALA A 31 1.08 -10.03 -10.52
C ALA A 31 0.32 -8.78 -11.01
N PRO A 32 0.23 -7.72 -10.20
CA PRO A 32 -0.41 -6.46 -10.57
C PRO A 32 0.32 -5.69 -11.69
N THR A 33 -0.42 -4.81 -12.35
CA THR A 33 0.06 -3.98 -13.46
C THR A 33 1.16 -3.01 -13.01
N LEU A 34 2.14 -2.77 -13.90
CA LEU A 34 3.20 -1.77 -13.70
C LEU A 34 2.59 -0.38 -13.42
N GLY A 35 3.00 0.24 -12.31
CA GLY A 35 2.54 1.58 -11.90
C GLY A 35 1.52 1.60 -10.77
N THR A 36 0.82 0.49 -10.50
CA THR A 36 -0.20 0.44 -9.44
C THR A 36 0.39 0.66 -8.05
N GLN A 37 1.66 0.28 -7.81
CA GLN A 37 2.34 0.52 -6.52
C GLN A 37 2.49 2.02 -6.24
N ASN A 38 2.88 2.79 -7.26
CA ASN A 38 3.04 4.24 -7.12
C ASN A 38 1.68 4.92 -6.89
N GLN A 39 0.63 4.47 -7.60
CA GLN A 39 -0.72 4.97 -7.40
C GLN A 39 -1.25 4.69 -5.98
N ALA A 40 -0.95 3.52 -5.42
CA ALA A 40 -1.35 3.17 -4.06
C ALA A 40 -0.60 3.98 -3.01
N VAL A 41 0.70 4.24 -3.23
CA VAL A 41 1.49 5.13 -2.37
C VAL A 41 0.94 6.55 -2.42
N ASP A 42 0.66 7.08 -3.60
CA ASP A 42 0.11 8.44 -3.73
C ASP A 42 -1.30 8.54 -3.12
N PHE A 43 -2.12 7.50 -3.23
CA PHE A 43 -3.43 7.41 -2.56
C PHE A 43 -3.30 7.52 -1.04
N ILE A 44 -2.37 6.75 -0.45
CA ILE A 44 -2.08 6.78 1.00
C ILE A 44 -1.60 8.17 1.44
N LEU A 45 -0.70 8.78 0.66
CA LEU A 45 -0.11 10.08 1.02
C LEU A 45 -1.09 11.25 0.86
N THR A 46 -2.15 11.09 0.06
CA THR A 46 -3.18 12.13 -0.14
C THR A 46 -4.22 12.13 0.98
N ASP A 47 -4.36 11.01 1.69
CA ASP A 47 -5.29 10.87 2.82
C ASP A 47 -4.54 10.97 4.16
N ALA A 48 -4.93 11.95 4.97
CA ALA A 48 -4.28 12.21 6.26
C ALA A 48 -4.52 11.10 7.30
N GLU A 49 -5.66 10.41 7.24
CA GLU A 49 -5.95 9.27 8.12
C GLU A 49 -5.11 8.06 7.73
N LEU A 50 -5.00 7.77 6.42
CA LEU A 50 -4.15 6.70 5.91
C LEU A 50 -2.68 6.97 6.21
N SER A 51 -2.21 8.20 6.02
CA SER A 51 -0.86 8.62 6.37
C SER A 51 -0.55 8.43 7.86
N ARG A 52 -1.51 8.75 8.73
CA ARG A 52 -1.37 8.55 10.18
C ARG A 52 -1.38 7.07 10.55
N ALA A 53 -2.23 6.27 9.91
CA ALA A 53 -2.30 4.83 10.13
C ALA A 53 -0.99 4.14 9.69
N ILE A 54 -0.42 4.53 8.56
CA ILE A 54 0.89 4.06 8.09
C ILE A 54 2.00 4.47 9.04
N SER A 55 1.99 5.70 9.55
CA SER A 55 2.96 6.13 10.56
C SER A 55 2.87 5.31 11.85
N ALA A 56 1.64 4.94 12.26
CA ALA A 56 1.41 4.10 13.44
C ALA A 56 1.85 2.65 13.19
N TRP A 57 1.51 2.09 12.03
CA TRP A 57 1.98 0.78 11.59
C TRP A 57 3.50 0.74 11.54
N ALA A 58 4.14 1.72 10.90
CA ALA A 58 5.58 1.83 10.81
C ALA A 58 6.21 1.98 12.18
N ARG A 59 5.62 2.74 13.12
CA ARG A 59 6.14 2.81 14.50
C ARG A 59 6.09 1.46 15.22
N SER A 60 5.08 0.64 14.94
CA SER A 60 4.97 -0.73 15.48
C SER A 60 5.92 -1.73 14.80
N HIS A 61 6.28 -1.49 13.53
CA HIS A 61 7.11 -2.38 12.71
C HIS A 61 8.60 -1.95 12.60
N ASN A 62 8.93 -0.68 12.82
CA ASN A 62 10.30 -0.15 12.84
C ASN A 62 11.07 -0.70 14.06
N THR A 63 10.36 -1.16 15.09
CA THR A 63 10.94 -2.00 16.16
C THR A 63 11.48 -3.35 15.65
N ALA A 64 11.18 -3.74 14.40
CA ALA A 64 11.63 -4.98 13.77
C ALA A 64 12.75 -4.79 12.73
N GLU A 65 13.43 -3.62 12.68
CA GLU A 65 14.56 -3.35 11.76
C GLU A 65 15.77 -4.31 11.90
N ALA A 66 15.77 -5.25 12.85
CA ALA A 66 16.85 -6.22 13.04
C ALA A 66 16.49 -7.67 12.69
N THR A 67 15.32 -7.94 12.10
CA THR A 67 14.88 -9.32 11.91
C THR A 67 14.56 -9.62 10.45
N THR A 68 15.35 -10.52 9.86
CA THR A 68 15.10 -11.28 8.63
C THR A 68 13.88 -12.20 8.75
N MET A 69 12.86 -11.77 9.50
CA MET A 69 11.68 -12.58 9.76
C MET A 69 10.84 -12.69 8.50
N PRO A 70 10.25 -13.89 8.26
CA PRO A 70 9.32 -14.05 7.17
C PRO A 70 8.19 -13.05 7.35
N PRO A 71 7.77 -12.41 6.26
CA PRO A 71 6.84 -11.30 6.30
C PRO A 71 5.54 -11.69 6.99
N GLN A 72 5.28 -11.00 8.11
CA GLN A 72 4.10 -11.19 8.92
C GLN A 72 2.89 -10.69 8.15
N ARG A 73 1.78 -11.42 8.23
CA ARG A 73 0.53 -10.97 7.63
C ARG A 73 0.19 -9.58 8.15
N LEU A 74 -0.17 -8.68 7.25
CA LEU A 74 -0.62 -7.35 7.64
C LEU A 74 -1.86 -7.49 8.55
N PRO A 75 -1.97 -6.66 9.61
CA PRO A 75 -3.17 -6.65 10.41
C PRO A 75 -4.37 -6.31 9.53
N MET A 76 -5.43 -7.12 9.56
CA MET A 76 -6.66 -6.90 8.78
C MET A 76 -7.51 -5.76 9.39
N ASP A 77 -6.92 -4.58 9.49
CA ASP A 77 -7.56 -3.37 10.01
C ASP A 77 -8.23 -2.54 8.88
N ALA A 78 -8.76 -1.37 9.24
CA ALA A 78 -9.41 -0.48 8.28
C ALA A 78 -8.45 0.01 7.18
N LEU A 79 -7.18 0.22 7.51
CA LEU A 79 -6.13 0.59 6.56
C LEU A 79 -5.91 -0.55 5.54
N TYR A 80 -5.82 -1.79 6.02
CA TYR A 80 -5.73 -2.97 5.16
C TYR A 80 -6.91 -3.08 4.20
N GLN A 81 -8.14 -2.98 4.71
CA GLN A 81 -9.34 -3.10 3.88
C GLN A 81 -9.43 -2.01 2.81
N GLN A 82 -9.10 -0.75 3.16
CA GLN A 82 -9.16 0.36 2.22
C GLN A 82 -8.09 0.25 1.12
N VAL A 83 -6.83 0.00 1.49
CA VAL A 83 -5.74 -0.11 0.51
C VAL A 83 -5.93 -1.37 -0.34
N ARG A 84 -6.36 -2.51 0.25
CA ARG A 84 -6.69 -3.73 -0.49
C ARG A 84 -7.80 -3.50 -1.50
N GLY A 85 -8.87 -2.80 -1.12
CA GLY A 85 -9.99 -2.48 -2.02
C GLY A 85 -9.58 -1.56 -3.16
N PHE A 86 -8.66 -0.62 -2.92
CA PHE A 86 -8.07 0.21 -3.98
C PHE A 86 -7.22 -0.63 -4.95
N LEU A 87 -6.36 -1.49 -4.41
CA LEU A 87 -5.48 -2.34 -5.21
C LEU A 87 -6.25 -3.33 -6.07
N ILE A 88 -7.25 -4.01 -5.52
CA ILE A 88 -8.09 -4.95 -6.28
C ILE A 88 -8.78 -4.21 -7.43
N ARG A 89 -9.40 -3.05 -7.17
CA ARG A 89 -10.03 -2.24 -8.23
C ARG A 89 -9.06 -1.76 -9.29
N SER A 90 -7.80 -1.53 -8.92
CA SER A 90 -6.76 -1.13 -9.86
C SER A 90 -6.15 -2.31 -10.63
N MET A 91 -6.30 -3.53 -10.11
CA MET A 91 -5.90 -4.79 -10.75
C MET A 91 -7.01 -5.37 -11.63
N GLU A 92 -8.27 -5.03 -11.37
CA GLU A 92 -9.38 -5.37 -12.26
C GLU A 92 -9.15 -4.71 -13.63
N PRO A 93 -9.19 -5.48 -14.73
CA PRO A 93 -9.07 -4.89 -16.06
C PRO A 93 -10.20 -3.88 -16.24
N PRO A 94 -9.92 -2.68 -16.81
CA PRO A 94 -10.99 -1.76 -17.17
C PRO A 94 -11.93 -2.51 -18.09
N VAL A 95 -13.17 -2.71 -17.64
CA VAL A 95 -14.23 -3.24 -18.48
C VAL A 95 -14.52 -2.13 -19.49
N PHE A 96 -13.78 -2.10 -20.59
CA PHE A 96 -14.12 -1.31 -21.76
C PHE A 96 -15.41 -1.90 -22.31
N VAL A 97 -16.54 -1.44 -21.79
CA VAL A 97 -17.81 -1.56 -22.48
C VAL A 97 -17.63 -0.76 -23.78
N ARG A 98 -17.36 -1.48 -24.87
CA ARG A 98 -17.45 -0.94 -26.22
C ARG A 98 -18.90 -0.48 -26.40
N ASP A 99 -19.13 0.82 -26.29
CA ASP A 99 -20.34 1.43 -26.80
C ASP A 99 -20.22 1.38 -28.33
N GLU A 100 -20.73 0.31 -28.93
CA GLU A 100 -20.93 0.22 -30.37
C GLU A 100 -22.21 1.00 -30.69
N THR A 101 -22.04 2.21 -31.23
CA THR A 101 -23.12 2.95 -31.90
C THR A 101 -23.05 2.73 -33.41
#